data_AF-A0AA88XI51-F1
#
_entry.id   AF-A0AA88XI51-F1
#
_cell.length_a   1.000
_cell.length_b   1.000
_cell.length_c   1.000
_cell.angle_alpha   90.00
_cell.angle_beta   90.00
_cell.angle_gamma   90.00
#
_symmetry.space_group_name_H-M   'P 1'
#
loop_
_entity.id
_entity.type
_entity.pdbx_description
1 polymer ?
#
loop_
_entity_poly.entity_id
_entity_poly.type
_entity_poly.pdbx_seq_one_letter_code
_entity_poly.pdbx_strand_id
1 'polypeptide(L)'
;MARLSYNIENPSTGHIVIFDQEILDTSNSYNPHIGVFRVPVSGVYCISLTAASQGEPGNGRVLHLHLKRDGTSVGYVFLDSDDLHWLRRNEIVILHLNVGDNVYVQVDIVHNHCTLNGDGLNTHLQGFLIFPY
;
A
#
# COMPACT_ATOMS: atom_id res chain seq x y z
N MET A 1 2.70 -2.06 11.31
CA MET A 1 1.75 -2.80 10.44
C MET A 1 0.39 -2.17 10.60
N ALA A 2 -0.23 -1.84 9.48
CA ALA A 2 -1.60 -1.36 9.38
C ALA A 2 -2.32 -2.10 8.25
N ARG A 3 -3.64 -2.27 8.37
CA ARG A 3 -4.47 -2.94 7.38
C ARG A 3 -5.63 -2.04 6.96
N LEU A 4 -6.15 -2.34 5.77
CA LEU A 4 -7.38 -1.75 5.28
C LEU A 4 -8.57 -2.55 5.84
N SER A 5 -9.47 -1.91 6.60
CA SER A 5 -10.59 -2.60 7.26
C SER A 5 -11.81 -2.80 6.36
N TYR A 6 -11.90 -2.06 5.26
CA TYR A 6 -13.02 -2.07 4.31
C TYR A 6 -12.54 -2.09 2.85
N ASN A 7 -13.40 -2.48 1.91
CA ASN A 7 -13.04 -2.44 0.49
C ASN A 7 -12.99 -1.01 -0.04
N ILE A 8 -11.97 -0.67 -0.83
CA ILE A 8 -11.98 0.56 -1.63
C ILE A 8 -12.47 0.19 -3.03
N GLU A 9 -13.72 0.53 -3.31
CA GLU A 9 -14.35 0.33 -4.62
C GLU A 9 -14.02 1.50 -5.55
N ASN A 10 -13.54 1.20 -6.76
CA ASN A 10 -13.21 2.18 -7.79
C ASN A 10 -12.36 3.36 -7.31
N PRO A 11 -11.19 3.10 -6.72
CA PRO A 11 -10.31 4.19 -6.33
C PRO A 11 -9.93 5.03 -7.56
N SER A 12 -9.81 6.34 -7.41
CA SER A 12 -9.29 7.21 -8.47
C SER A 12 -7.75 7.16 -8.53
N THR A 13 -7.17 7.36 -9.71
CA THR A 13 -5.73 7.68 -9.84
C THR A 13 -5.36 8.83 -8.90
N GLY A 14 -4.26 8.68 -8.17
CA GLY A 14 -3.80 9.62 -7.16
C GLY A 14 -4.38 9.40 -5.76
N HIS A 15 -5.35 8.49 -5.58
CA HIS A 15 -5.91 8.16 -4.27
C HIS A 15 -4.83 7.56 -3.36
N ILE A 16 -4.62 8.15 -2.18
CA ILE A 16 -3.74 7.58 -1.15
C ILE A 16 -4.53 6.51 -0.40
N VAL A 17 -4.00 5.30 -0.36
CA VAL A 17 -4.60 4.18 0.37
C VAL A 17 -4.39 4.40 1.86
N ILE A 18 -5.48 4.64 2.59
CA ILE A 18 -5.49 4.81 4.03
C ILE A 18 -5.70 3.44 4.68
N PHE A 19 -4.66 2.88 5.30
CA PHE A 19 -4.77 1.66 6.09
C PHE A 19 -5.28 2.05 7.48
N ASP A 20 -6.59 2.17 7.61
CA ASP A 20 -7.29 2.81 8.72
C ASP A 20 -7.17 2.05 10.06
N GLN A 21 -6.75 0.79 10.05
CA GLN A 21 -6.57 0.00 11.25
C GLN A 21 -5.12 -0.36 11.52
N GLU A 22 -4.55 0.23 12.57
CA GLU A 22 -3.23 -0.14 13.07
C GLU A 22 -3.27 -1.47 13.83
N ILE A 23 -2.31 -2.33 13.53
CA ILE A 23 -2.10 -3.61 14.24
C ILE A 23 -0.89 -3.50 15.16
N LEU A 24 0.18 -2.84 14.70
CA LEU A 24 1.41 -2.63 15.45
C LEU A 24 2.11 -1.36 14.98
N ASP A 25 2.17 -0.34 15.82
CA ASP A 25 3.04 0.82 15.63
C ASP A 25 3.62 1.25 16.99
N THR A 26 4.86 0.87 17.26
CA THR A 26 5.56 1.22 18.51
C THR A 26 6.12 2.64 18.49
N SER A 27 6.18 3.26 17.31
CA SER A 27 6.77 4.58 17.08
C SER A 27 5.72 5.69 16.93
N ASN A 28 4.44 5.32 16.83
CA ASN A 28 3.32 6.23 16.54
C ASN A 28 3.66 7.18 15.36
N SER A 29 4.27 6.60 14.33
CA SER A 29 4.83 7.29 13.17
C SER A 29 4.01 7.03 11.90
N TYR A 30 3.10 6.06 11.93
CA TYR A 30 2.04 5.93 10.95
C TYR A 30 0.83 6.77 11.37
N ASN A 31 0.22 7.46 10.40
CA ASN A 31 -1.01 8.20 10.63
C ASN A 31 -2.17 7.52 9.88
N PRO A 32 -3.07 6.80 10.58
CA PRO A 32 -4.17 6.05 9.96
C PRO A 32 -5.30 6.96 9.45
N HIS A 33 -5.23 8.28 9.63
CA HIS A 33 -6.19 9.22 9.04
C HIS A 33 -5.78 9.72 7.66
N ILE A 34 -4.49 9.62 7.31
CA ILE A 34 -3.97 10.11 6.01
C ILE A 34 -3.17 9.05 5.25
N GLY A 35 -2.93 7.87 5.83
CA GLY A 35 -2.28 6.77 5.13
C GLY A 35 -0.75 6.87 5.07
N VAL A 36 -0.12 7.73 5.88
CA VAL A 36 1.30 8.09 5.75
C VAL A 36 2.11 7.59 6.94
N PHE A 37 3.20 6.87 6.67
CA PHE A 37 4.28 6.62 7.60
C PHE A 37 5.33 7.73 7.46
N ARG A 38 5.50 8.55 8.51
CA ARG A 38 6.53 9.59 8.55
C ARG A 38 7.75 9.07 9.30
N VAL A 39 8.87 8.96 8.61
CA VAL A 39 10.06 8.26 9.10
C VAL A 39 10.59 8.93 10.38
N PRO A 40 10.66 8.19 11.52
CA PRO A 40 11.06 8.77 12.80
C PRO A 40 12.57 8.77 13.03
N VAL A 41 13.29 7.85 12.38
CA VAL A 41 14.75 7.65 12.54
C VAL A 41 15.37 7.40 11.17
N SER A 42 16.47 8.06 10.84
CA SER A 42 17.18 7.80 9.59
C SER A 42 17.81 6.40 9.63
N GLY A 43 17.74 5.66 8.52
CA GLY A 43 18.28 4.30 8.47
C GLY A 43 17.86 3.52 7.22
N VAL A 44 18.15 2.22 7.22
CA VAL A 44 17.59 1.30 6.22
C VAL A 44 16.33 0.65 6.75
N TYR A 45 15.27 0.69 5.96
CA TYR A 45 13.99 0.09 6.27
C TYR A 45 13.69 -1.06 5.32
N CYS A 46 13.04 -2.09 5.84
CA CYS A 46 12.29 -3.06 5.04
C CYS A 46 10.83 -2.63 5.09
N ILE A 47 10.23 -2.32 3.93
CA ILE A 47 8.80 -2.02 3.80
C ILE A 47 8.18 -3.07 2.89
N SER A 48 7.04 -3.61 3.30
CA SER A 48 6.27 -4.57 2.51
C SER A 48 4.82 -4.15 2.38
N LEU A 49 4.32 -4.19 1.15
CA LEU A 49 2.93 -4.00 0.79
C LEU A 49 2.36 -5.33 0.32
N THR A 50 1.29 -5.79 0.96
CA THR A 50 0.43 -6.82 0.40
C THR A 50 -0.87 -6.17 -0.04
N ALA A 51 -1.31 -6.46 -1.26
CA ALA A 51 -2.57 -5.97 -1.79
C ALA A 51 -3.35 -7.12 -2.43
N ALA A 52 -4.67 -7.07 -2.29
CA ALA A 52 -5.57 -8.03 -2.88
C ALA A 52 -6.70 -7.34 -3.64
N SER A 53 -7.10 -7.96 -4.75
CA SER A 53 -8.26 -7.58 -5.54
C SER A 53 -8.99 -8.85 -5.96
N GLN A 54 -10.29 -8.89 -5.73
CA GLN A 54 -11.16 -9.93 -6.21
C GLN A 54 -11.41 -9.71 -7.71
N GLY A 55 -11.38 -10.82 -8.46
CA GLY A 55 -11.86 -10.84 -9.83
C GLY A 55 -13.33 -10.46 -9.90
N GLU A 56 -13.68 -9.51 -10.75
CA GLU A 56 -15.05 -9.04 -10.98
C GLU A 56 -15.38 -9.15 -12.47
N PRO A 57 -16.67 -9.30 -12.84
CA PRO A 57 -17.07 -9.39 -14.24
C PRO A 57 -16.66 -8.14 -15.03
N GLY A 58 -16.05 -8.35 -16.19
CA GLY A 58 -15.58 -7.29 -17.07
C GLY A 58 -14.27 -7.69 -17.76
N ASN A 59 -13.87 -6.91 -18.76
CA ASN A 59 -12.62 -7.13 -19.49
C ASN A 59 -11.70 -5.92 -19.29
N GLY A 60 -10.39 -6.16 -19.18
CA GLY A 60 -9.35 -5.15 -19.15
C GLY A 60 -9.26 -4.39 -17.83
N ARG A 61 -9.40 -5.05 -16.67
CA ARG A 61 -9.28 -4.37 -15.37
C ARG A 61 -7.80 -4.12 -15.09
N VAL A 62 -7.46 -2.88 -14.80
CA VAL A 62 -6.10 -2.46 -14.47
C VAL A 62 -6.14 -1.77 -13.12
N LEU A 63 -5.31 -2.22 -12.17
CA LEU A 63 -5.17 -1.58 -10.87
C LEU A 63 -3.73 -1.65 -10.42
N HIS A 64 -3.06 -0.51 -10.43
CA HIS A 64 -1.65 -0.38 -10.07
C HIS A 64 -1.53 0.42 -8.78
N LEU A 65 -0.78 -0.11 -7.82
CA LEU A 65 -0.43 0.58 -6.59
C LEU A 65 1.07 0.87 -6.57
N HIS A 66 1.41 2.10 -6.24
CA HIS A 66 2.79 2.51 -6.04
C HIS A 66 3.04 2.72 -4.54
N LEU A 67 4.08 2.05 -4.03
CA LEU A 67 4.68 2.44 -2.77
C LEU A 67 5.59 3.64 -3.04
N LYS A 68 5.35 4.76 -2.35
CA LYS A 68 6.03 6.03 -2.61
C LYS A 68 6.82 6.51 -1.41
N ARG A 69 7.93 7.18 -1.70
CA ARG A 69 8.70 8.06 -0.78
C ARG A 69 8.67 9.47 -1.34
N ASP A 70 8.02 10.40 -0.62
CA ASP A 70 7.91 11.82 -0.99
C ASP A 70 7.57 12.04 -2.47
N GLY A 71 6.53 11.35 -2.95
CA GLY A 71 6.06 11.42 -4.34
C GLY A 71 6.80 10.51 -5.33
N THR A 72 7.99 10.01 -5.00
CA THR A 72 8.77 9.10 -5.85
C THR A 72 8.37 7.65 -5.60
N SER A 73 8.01 6.91 -6.65
CA SER A 73 7.73 5.47 -6.53
C SER A 73 9.00 4.68 -6.23
N VAL A 74 8.94 3.84 -5.20
CA VAL A 74 10.02 2.96 -4.76
C VAL A 74 9.67 1.48 -4.86
N GLY A 75 8.39 1.14 -5.08
CA GLY A 75 7.90 -0.21 -5.30
C GLY A 75 6.55 -0.21 -6.01
N TYR A 76 6.21 -1.34 -6.63
CA TYR A 76 5.07 -1.45 -7.56
C TYR A 76 4.27 -2.74 -7.29
N VAL A 77 2.95 -2.64 -7.28
CA VAL A 77 2.04 -3.79 -7.24
C VAL A 77 1.03 -3.67 -8.37
N PHE A 78 0.96 -4.69 -9.21
CA PHE A 78 0.00 -4.80 -10.32
C PHE A 78 -1.07 -5.84 -10.01
N LEU A 79 -2.33 -5.43 -10.07
CA LEU A 79 -3.52 -6.26 -9.83
C LEU A 79 -4.41 -6.34 -11.07
N ASP A 80 -3.78 -6.39 -12.24
CA ASP A 80 -4.47 -6.45 -13.53
C ASP A 80 -5.11 -7.82 -13.72
N SER A 81 -6.38 -7.84 -14.14
CA SER A 81 -7.17 -9.05 -14.28
C SER A 81 -8.16 -8.95 -15.44
N ASP A 82 -8.35 -10.07 -16.14
CA ASP A 82 -9.42 -10.30 -17.10
C ASP A 82 -10.36 -11.44 -16.67
N ASP A 83 -10.24 -11.93 -15.44
CA ASP A 83 -11.04 -13.03 -14.93
C ASP A 83 -11.58 -12.80 -13.51
N LEU A 84 -12.33 -13.80 -13.02
CA LEU A 84 -13.01 -13.79 -11.72
C LEU A 84 -12.13 -14.33 -10.58
N HIS A 85 -10.84 -14.59 -10.81
CA HIS A 85 -9.95 -15.11 -9.77
C HIS A 85 -9.46 -14.01 -8.83
N TRP A 86 -9.18 -14.42 -7.60
CA TRP A 86 -8.54 -13.54 -6.63
C TRP A 86 -7.08 -13.28 -7.00
N LEU A 87 -6.71 -12.00 -7.03
CA LEU A 87 -5.34 -11.56 -7.05
C LEU A 87 -4.92 -11.16 -5.66
N ARG A 88 -3.79 -11.71 -5.21
CA ARG A 88 -3.07 -11.23 -4.05
C ARG A 88 -1.60 -11.17 -4.41
N ARG A 89 -0.99 -10.01 -4.17
CA ARG A 89 0.39 -9.72 -4.54
C ARG A 89 1.11 -9.07 -3.38
N ASN A 90 2.41 -9.28 -3.32
CA ASN A 90 3.27 -8.73 -2.30
C ASN A 90 4.45 -8.05 -2.97
N GLU A 91 4.78 -6.87 -2.47
CA GLU A 91 5.97 -6.11 -2.82
C GLU A 91 6.79 -5.90 -1.55
N ILE A 92 8.12 -6.01 -1.67
CA ILE A 92 9.07 -5.75 -0.59
C ILE A 92 10.17 -4.87 -1.13
N VAL A 93 10.44 -3.78 -0.43
CA VAL A 93 11.53 -2.85 -0.75
C VAL A 93 12.44 -2.70 0.46
N ILE A 94 13.74 -2.66 0.20
CA ILE A 94 14.77 -2.32 1.19
C ILE A 94 15.44 -1.03 0.72
N LEU A 95 15.32 0.03 1.51
CA LEU A 95 15.79 1.36 1.09
C LEU A 95 16.23 2.22 2.26
N HIS A 96 17.06 3.21 1.91
CA HIS A 96 17.46 4.29 2.79
C HIS A 96 16.31 5.29 2.93
N LEU A 97 15.93 5.58 4.17
CA LEU A 97 14.97 6.62 4.52
C LEU A 97 15.59 7.58 5.54
N ASN A 98 15.32 8.87 5.39
CA ASN A 98 15.75 9.90 6.32
C ASN A 98 14.60 10.32 7.24
N VAL A 99 14.93 10.81 8.43
CA VAL A 99 13.95 11.44 9.32
C VAL A 99 13.12 12.47 8.54
N GLY A 100 11.80 12.31 8.60
CA GLY A 100 10.85 13.23 7.98
C GLY A 100 10.38 12.83 6.58
N ASP A 101 11.02 11.86 5.92
CA ASP A 101 10.52 11.28 4.66
C ASP A 101 9.11 10.71 4.88
N ASN A 102 8.22 10.88 3.90
CA ASN A 102 6.87 10.32 3.93
C ASN A 102 6.77 9.08 3.04
N VAL A 103 6.38 7.95 3.64
CA VAL A 103 6.13 6.70 2.95
C VAL A 103 4.63 6.40 2.95
N TYR A 104 4.07 6.12 1.78
CA TYR A 104 2.64 5.85 1.62
C TYR A 104 2.37 5.04 0.36
N VAL A 105 1.16 4.49 0.25
CA VAL A 105 0.70 3.77 -0.95
C VAL A 105 -0.29 4.64 -1.70
N GLN A 106 -0.12 4.74 -3.01
CA GLN A 106 -0.99 5.52 -3.88
C GLN A 106 -1.43 4.69 -5.07
N VAL A 107 -2.69 4.84 -5.47
CA VAL A 107 -3.23 4.28 -6.71
C VAL A 107 -2.65 5.08 -7.87
N ASP A 108 -1.95 4.40 -8.77
CA ASP A 108 -1.30 5.02 -9.93
C ASP A 108 -2.19 4.94 -11.16
N ILE A 109 -2.50 3.72 -11.59
CA ILE A 109 -3.37 3.46 -12.74
C ILE A 109 -4.61 2.71 -12.27
N VAL A 110 -5.76 3.15 -12.76
CA VAL A 110 -7.02 2.44 -12.65
C VAL A 110 -7.75 2.48 -13.99
N HIS A 111 -8.12 1.32 -14.52
CA HIS A 111 -9.00 1.20 -15.69
C HIS A 111 -10.09 0.19 -15.41
N ASN A 112 -11.32 0.54 -15.84
CA ASN A 112 -12.54 -0.19 -15.54
C ASN A 112 -12.80 -0.32 -14.03
N HIS A 113 -13.85 -1.06 -13.66
CA HIS A 113 -14.21 -1.23 -12.26
C HIS A 113 -13.15 -2.09 -11.56
N CYS A 114 -12.55 -1.57 -10.49
CA CYS A 114 -11.53 -2.25 -9.71
C CYS A 114 -11.81 -2.07 -8.22
N THR A 115 -11.71 -3.17 -7.47
CA THR A 115 -11.84 -3.15 -6.01
C THR A 115 -10.50 -3.50 -5.37
N LEU A 116 -10.02 -2.65 -4.46
CA LEU A 116 -8.93 -3.00 -3.55
C LEU A 116 -9.55 -3.59 -2.29
N ASN A 117 -9.39 -4.90 -2.10
CA ASN A 117 -10.07 -5.62 -1.03
C ASN A 117 -9.38 -5.38 0.32
N GLY A 118 -10.16 -4.85 1.25
CA GLY A 118 -9.82 -4.77 2.66
C GLY A 118 -10.37 -5.97 3.42
N ASP A 119 -10.54 -5.76 4.73
CA ASP A 119 -10.91 -6.78 5.72
C ASP A 119 -9.88 -7.93 5.82
N GLY A 120 -9.83 -8.61 6.97
CA GLY A 120 -8.81 -9.61 7.27
C GLY A 120 -7.38 -9.06 7.09
N LEU A 121 -6.53 -9.77 6.34
CA LEU A 121 -5.19 -9.32 5.96
C LEU A 121 -5.03 -9.28 4.44
N ASN A 122 -6.12 -9.02 3.72
CA ASN A 122 -6.16 -8.96 2.27
C ASN A 122 -5.20 -7.89 1.74
N THR A 123 -5.39 -6.65 2.20
CA THR A 123 -4.54 -5.51 1.88
C THR A 123 -3.98 -4.88 3.15
N HIS A 124 -2.66 -4.86 3.28
CA HIS A 124 -1.96 -4.36 4.46
C HIS A 124 -0.56 -3.84 4.12
N LEU A 125 -0.10 -2.87 4.92
CA LEU A 125 1.23 -2.29 4.87
C LEU A 125 1.98 -2.59 6.16
N GLN A 126 3.23 -3.00 6.03
CA GLN A 126 4.11 -3.26 7.15
C GLN A 126 5.54 -2.82 6.85
N GLY A 127 6.31 -2.60 7.90
CA GLY A 127 7.72 -2.30 7.75
C GLY A 127 8.40 -2.13 9.09
N PHE A 128 9.73 -2.15 9.05
CA PHE A 128 10.58 -1.98 10.22
C PHE A 128 11.94 -1.43 9.83
N LEU A 129 12.58 -0.73 10.78
CA LEU A 129 13.97 -0.29 10.69
C LEU A 129 14.89 -1.51 10.84
N ILE A 130 15.78 -1.73 9.87
CA ILE A 130 16.80 -2.77 9.90
C ILE A 130 18.02 -2.28 10.67
N PHE A 131 18.53 -1.09 10.31
CA PHE A 131 19.65 -0.46 11.00
C PHE A 131 19.53 1.07 10.98
N PRO A 132 19.68 1.73 12.14
CA PRO A 132 19.71 3.19 12.23
C PRO A 132 21.02 3.77 11.67
N TYR A 133 21.01 5.06 11.37
CA TYR A 133 22.19 5.90 11.17
C TYR A 133 22.47 6.81 12.35
#